data_AF-A0AAP0JHY1-F1
#
_entry.id   AF-A0AAP0JHY1-F1
#
_cell.length_a   1.000
_cell.length_b   1.000
_cell.length_c   1.000
_cell.angle_alpha   90.00
_cell.angle_beta   90.00
_cell.angle_gamma   90.00
#
_symmetry.space_group_name_H-M   'P 1'
#
loop_
_entity.id
_entity.type
_entity.pdbx_description
1 polymer ?
#
loop_
_entity_poly.entity_id
_entity_poly.type
_entity_poly.pdbx_seq_one_letter_code
_entity_poly.pdbx_strand_id
1 'polypeptide(L)'
;MSSSSSSPAKPPDSPSRHPASSPRYPLAAAPLPGHRRLGIAVDLSDESAYAVRWAVQNYIRPNDDDDVILLHVRPTSVLYGADWGFVGSAAEDADEEEAQKRSEEEFDAFTMRKLGEVAEPLVEARISFKMHVVKDHDMKERLCLEVERLGLSVVIMGSRGLGKRTGKGRLGSVSDYCVHHCVCPVVVVRVQDGEGAGAGAPEVAVVREAEVAVAGAEEEEEEDRRKGEKML
;
A
#
# COMPACT_ATOMS: atom_id res chain seq x y z
N MET A 1 40.37 69.66 11.86
CA MET A 1 38.93 69.89 11.61
C MET A 1 38.47 68.78 10.68
N SER A 2 37.79 67.79 11.25
CA SER A 2 37.52 66.50 10.61
C SER A 2 36.26 66.57 9.76
N SER A 3 36.33 66.04 8.54
CA SER A 3 35.24 65.95 7.57
C SER A 3 34.38 64.73 7.88
N SER A 4 33.09 64.94 8.17
CA SER A 4 32.13 63.87 8.46
C SER A 4 31.55 63.30 7.16
N SER A 5 31.63 61.98 7.01
CA SER A 5 31.05 61.18 5.92
C SER A 5 29.54 60.96 6.11
N SER A 6 28.76 61.06 5.04
CA SER A 6 27.36 60.63 5.00
C SER A 6 27.23 59.34 4.18
N SER A 7 26.79 58.25 4.82
CA SER A 7 26.36 57.02 4.14
C SER A 7 24.83 56.97 4.06
N PRO A 8 24.23 56.44 2.97
CA PRO A 8 22.79 56.46 2.76
C PRO A 8 22.05 55.40 3.59
N ALA A 9 20.82 55.74 3.98
CA ALA A 9 19.94 54.91 4.81
C ALA A 9 19.43 53.65 4.08
N LYS A 10 19.29 52.56 4.85
CA LYS A 10 18.79 51.24 4.41
C LYS A 10 17.25 51.26 4.28
N PRO A 11 16.65 50.66 3.23
CA PRO A 11 15.19 50.58 3.10
C PRO A 11 14.56 49.59 4.10
N PRO A 12 13.27 49.74 4.44
CA PRO A 12 12.59 48.94 5.47
C PRO A 12 12.31 47.49 5.02
N ASP A 13 12.35 46.56 5.98
CA ASP A 13 12.11 45.13 5.79
C ASP A 13 10.65 44.81 5.40
N SER A 14 10.50 43.94 4.41
CA SER A 14 9.23 43.38 3.95
C SER A 14 8.56 42.53 5.05
N PRO A 15 7.23 42.55 5.22
CA PRO A 15 6.57 41.73 6.22
C PRO A 15 6.66 40.24 5.86
N SER A 16 7.19 39.46 6.81
CA SER A 16 7.26 38.00 6.80
C SER A 16 5.87 37.39 6.51
N ARG A 17 5.72 36.78 5.33
CA ARG A 17 4.58 35.89 5.05
C ARG A 17 4.82 34.59 5.80
N HIS A 18 4.17 34.45 6.95
CA HIS A 18 4.02 33.15 7.59
C HIS A 18 3.28 32.20 6.62
N PRO A 19 3.82 31.00 6.31
CA PRO A 19 3.07 30.03 5.54
C PRO A 19 1.81 29.62 6.32
N ALA A 20 0.69 29.55 5.61
CA ALA A 20 -0.57 29.09 6.16
C ALA A 20 -0.40 27.70 6.77
N SER A 21 -0.87 27.54 8.01
CA SER A 21 -1.00 26.25 8.69
C SER A 21 -1.62 25.23 7.74
N SER A 22 -0.95 24.09 7.54
CA SER A 22 -1.51 22.93 6.87
C SER A 22 -2.91 22.60 7.41
N PRO A 23 -3.84 22.12 6.57
CA PRO A 23 -5.15 21.67 7.05
C PRO A 23 -4.92 20.58 8.11
N ARG A 24 -5.33 20.88 9.34
CA ARG A 24 -5.39 19.88 10.40
C ARG A 24 -6.52 18.93 10.04
N TYR A 25 -6.18 17.79 9.44
CA TYR A 25 -7.08 16.65 9.47
C TYR A 25 -7.42 16.39 10.95
N PRO A 26 -8.70 16.27 11.32
CA PRO A 26 -9.03 15.85 12.67
C PRO A 26 -8.28 14.53 12.89
N LEU A 27 -7.47 14.49 13.96
CA LEU A 27 -6.84 13.27 14.42
C LEU A 27 -8.00 12.28 14.62
N ALA A 28 -8.16 11.32 13.71
CA ALA A 28 -9.17 10.30 13.85
C ALA A 28 -9.02 9.75 15.27
N ALA A 29 -10.12 9.78 16.03
CA ALA A 29 -10.14 9.35 17.42
C ALA A 29 -9.40 8.02 17.53
N ALA A 30 -8.54 7.88 18.56
CA ALA A 30 -7.87 6.62 18.84
C ALA A 30 -8.91 5.49 18.72
N PRO A 31 -8.63 4.42 17.95
CA PRO A 31 -9.64 3.40 17.68
C PRO A 31 -10.18 2.92 19.02
N LEU A 32 -11.50 3.05 19.20
CA LEU A 32 -12.17 2.45 20.33
C LEU A 32 -11.83 0.95 20.33
N PRO A 33 -11.70 0.30 21.51
CA PRO A 33 -11.61 -1.15 21.56
C PRO A 33 -12.86 -1.72 20.87
N GLY A 34 -12.65 -2.25 19.67
CA GLY A 34 -13.66 -2.58 18.69
C GLY A 34 -12.96 -2.96 17.39
N HIS A 35 -13.55 -3.91 16.66
CA HIS A 35 -13.04 -4.52 15.43
C HIS A 35 -12.22 -3.55 14.57
N ARG A 36 -10.91 -3.80 14.43
CA ARG A 36 -10.01 -2.95 13.63
C ARG A 36 -9.73 -3.63 12.30
N ARG A 37 -9.81 -2.87 11.19
CA ARG A 37 -9.29 -3.33 9.89
C ARG A 37 -7.88 -2.82 9.68
N LEU A 38 -6.92 -3.74 9.55
CA LEU A 38 -5.50 -3.45 9.40
C LEU A 38 -5.08 -3.73 7.96
N GLY A 39 -4.57 -2.72 7.26
CA GLY A 39 -3.92 -2.90 5.97
C GLY A 39 -2.44 -3.17 6.14
N ILE A 40 -1.89 -4.16 5.42
CA ILE A 40 -0.45 -4.28 5.19
C ILE A 40 -0.21 -4.13 3.68
N ALA A 41 0.37 -3.01 3.26
CA ALA A 41 0.66 -2.75 1.85
C ALA A 41 1.96 -3.44 1.45
N VAL A 42 1.90 -4.25 0.40
CA VAL A 42 3.02 -5.04 -0.10
C VAL A 42 3.25 -4.81 -1.58
N ASP A 43 4.52 -4.79 -1.98
CA ASP A 43 4.97 -4.65 -3.37
C ASP A 43 5.89 -5.80 -3.80
N LEU A 44 5.84 -6.91 -3.05
CA LEU A 44 6.64 -8.13 -3.26
C LEU A 44 8.16 -7.93 -3.10
N SER A 45 8.59 -6.79 -2.53
CA SER A 45 9.99 -6.56 -2.13
C SER A 45 10.31 -7.18 -0.76
N ASP A 46 11.61 -7.37 -0.50
CA ASP A 46 12.12 -7.80 0.81
C ASP A 46 11.73 -6.83 1.94
N GLU A 47 11.74 -5.52 1.65
CA GLU A 47 11.32 -4.48 2.59
C GLU A 47 9.83 -4.60 2.95
N SER A 48 8.96 -4.93 1.99
CA SER A 48 7.54 -5.18 2.28
C SER A 48 7.31 -6.49 3.03
N ALA A 49 8.05 -7.55 2.70
CA ALA A 49 8.01 -8.82 3.43
C ALA A 49 8.48 -8.64 4.88
N TYR A 50 9.48 -7.79 5.12
CA TYR A 50 9.90 -7.41 6.46
C TYR A 50 8.80 -6.65 7.22
N ALA A 51 8.06 -5.77 6.54
CA ALA A 51 6.94 -5.05 7.16
C ALA A 51 5.83 -6.01 7.65
N VAL A 52 5.54 -7.08 6.90
CA VAL A 52 4.60 -8.14 7.35
C VAL A 52 5.12 -8.83 8.61
N ARG A 53 6.37 -9.30 8.61
CA ARG A 53 6.98 -9.91 9.81
C ARG A 53 6.96 -8.98 11.02
N TRP A 54 7.30 -7.70 10.80
CA TRP A 54 7.28 -6.70 11.85
C TRP A 54 5.88 -6.48 12.41
N ALA A 55 4.85 -6.41 11.54
CA ALA A 55 3.46 -6.24 11.96
C ALA A 55 2.97 -7.38 12.85
N VAL A 56 3.28 -8.63 12.46
CA VAL A 56 2.96 -9.84 13.24
C VAL A 56 3.59 -9.79 14.63
N GLN A 57 4.84 -9.35 14.72
CA GLN A 57 5.59 -9.35 15.98
C GLN A 57 5.26 -8.17 16.90
N ASN A 58 4.88 -7.01 16.35
CA ASN A 58 4.87 -5.75 17.11
C ASN A 58 3.53 -5.02 17.11
N TYR A 59 2.64 -5.31 16.17
CA TYR A 59 1.44 -4.48 15.96
C TYR A 59 0.14 -5.26 16.12
N ILE A 60 0.05 -6.43 15.49
CA ILE A 60 -1.14 -7.28 15.54
C ILE A 60 -1.22 -7.91 16.92
N ARG A 61 -2.39 -7.84 17.56
CA ARG A 61 -2.60 -8.40 18.90
C ARG A 61 -3.46 -9.66 18.80
N PRO A 62 -3.00 -10.82 19.29
CA PRO A 62 -3.75 -12.08 19.18
C PRO A 62 -5.13 -12.10 19.85
N ASN A 63 -5.36 -11.24 20.85
CA ASN A 63 -6.61 -11.17 21.59
C ASN A 63 -7.53 -10.03 21.12
N ASP A 64 -7.11 -9.28 20.11
CA ASP A 64 -7.92 -8.23 19.50
C ASP A 64 -8.65 -8.78 18.27
N ASP A 65 -9.83 -8.25 18.01
CA ASP A 65 -10.58 -8.52 16.80
C ASP A 65 -9.99 -7.67 15.65
N ASP A 66 -8.84 -8.12 15.13
CA ASP A 66 -8.09 -7.48 14.05
C ASP A 66 -8.40 -8.20 12.71
N ASP A 67 -9.09 -7.53 11.81
CA ASP A 67 -9.27 -7.94 10.41
C ASP A 67 -8.05 -7.53 9.59
N VAL A 68 -7.14 -8.46 9.30
CA VAL A 68 -5.92 -8.18 8.54
C VAL A 68 -6.16 -8.31 7.02
N ILE A 69 -5.75 -7.30 6.27
CA ILE A 69 -5.83 -7.27 4.81
C ILE A 69 -4.44 -7.02 4.23
N LEU A 70 -3.92 -7.99 3.49
CA LEU A 70 -2.69 -7.87 2.71
C LEU A 70 -3.04 -7.22 1.37
N LEU A 71 -2.61 -5.97 1.18
CA LEU A 71 -3.01 -5.11 0.08
C LEU A 71 -1.86 -4.99 -0.95
N HIS A 72 -2.10 -5.44 -2.17
CA HIS A 72 -1.14 -5.33 -3.27
C HIS A 72 -1.75 -4.60 -4.45
N VAL A 73 -1.07 -3.55 -4.91
CA VAL A 73 -1.39 -2.92 -6.20
C VAL A 73 -0.44 -3.47 -7.24
N ARG A 74 -1.01 -4.15 -8.22
CA ARG A 74 -0.29 -4.70 -9.35
C ARG A 74 -0.30 -3.70 -10.51
N PRO A 75 0.87 -3.33 -11.06
CA PRO A 75 0.93 -2.56 -12.28
C PRO A 75 0.18 -3.27 -13.41
N THR A 76 -0.59 -2.52 -14.20
CA THR A 76 -1.16 -3.00 -15.46
C THR A 76 -0.71 -2.11 -16.62
N SER A 77 -0.39 -2.73 -17.75
CA SER A 77 -0.13 -2.04 -19.02
C SER A 77 -1.40 -1.85 -19.85
N VAL A 78 -2.53 -2.42 -19.41
CA VAL A 78 -3.82 -2.30 -20.10
C VAL A 78 -4.38 -0.90 -19.83
N LEU A 79 -4.28 -0.02 -20.82
CA LEU A 79 -4.97 1.26 -20.82
C LEU A 79 -6.40 1.02 -21.33
N TYR A 80 -7.35 0.90 -20.41
CA TYR A 80 -8.77 0.84 -20.78
C TYR A 80 -9.13 2.10 -21.59
N GLY A 81 -9.54 1.91 -22.84
CA GLY A 81 -9.94 2.99 -23.74
C GLY A 81 -8.82 3.67 -24.51
N ALA A 82 -7.64 3.04 -24.70
CA ALA A 82 -6.63 3.51 -25.66
C ALA A 82 -6.83 2.94 -27.08
N ASP A 83 -7.82 2.09 -27.25
CA ASP A 83 -8.18 1.34 -28.46
C ASP A 83 -9.22 2.06 -29.34
N TRP A 84 -9.29 3.41 -29.30
CA TRP A 84 -10.19 4.22 -30.15
C TRP A 84 -9.92 4.06 -31.66
N GLY A 85 -10.27 2.91 -32.22
CA GLY A 85 -10.31 2.64 -33.66
C GLY A 85 -9.05 2.07 -34.30
N PHE A 86 -8.10 1.48 -33.57
CA PHE A 86 -7.06 0.68 -34.21
C PHE A 86 -7.61 -0.72 -34.50
N VAL A 87 -8.20 -0.89 -35.69
CA VAL A 87 -8.54 -2.20 -36.24
C VAL A 87 -7.26 -2.75 -36.89
N GLY A 88 -6.52 -3.53 -36.11
CA GLY A 88 -5.59 -4.52 -36.65
C GLY A 88 -6.35 -5.58 -37.44
N SER A 89 -5.61 -6.45 -38.13
CA SER A 89 -6.22 -7.60 -38.79
C SER A 89 -6.77 -8.55 -37.73
N ALA A 90 -8.08 -8.80 -37.72
CA ALA A 90 -8.78 -9.61 -36.70
C ALA A 90 -8.22 -11.05 -36.48
N ALA A 91 -7.36 -11.55 -37.37
CA ALA A 91 -6.68 -12.83 -37.21
C ALA A 91 -5.31 -12.71 -36.52
N GLU A 92 -4.60 -11.59 -36.68
CA GLU A 92 -3.36 -11.29 -35.95
C GLU A 92 -3.69 -10.82 -34.52
N ASP A 93 -4.80 -10.10 -34.35
CA ASP A 93 -5.27 -9.62 -33.06
C ASP A 93 -5.69 -10.76 -32.12
N ALA A 94 -6.23 -11.88 -32.63
CA ALA A 94 -6.68 -13.00 -31.80
C ALA A 94 -5.51 -13.78 -31.17
N ASP A 95 -4.44 -14.03 -31.93
CA ASP A 95 -3.24 -14.70 -31.43
C ASP A 95 -2.49 -13.81 -30.42
N GLU A 96 -2.46 -12.49 -30.65
CA GLU A 96 -1.89 -11.49 -29.75
C GLU A 96 -2.72 -11.32 -28.47
N GLU A 97 -4.05 -11.28 -28.58
CA GLU A 97 -4.97 -11.21 -27.44
C GLU A 97 -4.86 -12.48 -26.58
N GLU A 98 -4.81 -13.65 -27.19
CA GLU A 98 -4.57 -14.90 -26.47
C GLU A 98 -3.18 -14.95 -25.82
N ALA A 99 -2.13 -14.48 -26.51
CA ALA A 99 -0.79 -14.40 -25.95
C ALA A 99 -0.72 -13.43 -24.77
N GLN A 100 -1.38 -12.28 -24.88
CA GLN A 100 -1.49 -11.28 -23.83
C GLN A 100 -2.24 -11.84 -22.63
N LYS A 101 -3.36 -12.54 -22.86
CA LYS A 101 -4.13 -13.21 -21.82
C LYS A 101 -3.31 -14.28 -21.09
N ARG A 102 -2.59 -15.15 -21.82
CA ARG A 102 -1.68 -16.15 -21.22
C ARG A 102 -0.59 -15.48 -20.38
N SER A 103 0.05 -14.42 -20.89
CA SER A 103 1.07 -13.69 -20.15
C SER A 103 0.49 -13.03 -18.89
N GLU A 104 -0.74 -12.52 -18.96
CA GLU A 104 -1.43 -11.95 -17.83
C GLU A 104 -1.76 -13.02 -16.78
N GLU A 105 -2.30 -14.17 -17.19
CA GLU A 105 -2.56 -15.31 -16.31
C GLU A 105 -1.27 -15.81 -15.61
N GLU A 106 -0.15 -15.89 -16.33
CA GLU A 106 1.15 -16.25 -15.75
C GLU A 106 1.64 -15.22 -14.72
N PHE A 107 1.45 -13.93 -15.01
CA PHE A 107 1.82 -12.85 -14.10
C PHE A 107 0.93 -12.82 -12.85
N ASP A 108 -0.36 -13.11 -13.02
CA ASP A 108 -1.34 -13.25 -11.95
C ASP A 108 -0.96 -14.43 -11.04
N ALA A 109 -0.66 -15.58 -11.64
CA ALA A 109 -0.18 -16.76 -10.91
C ALA A 109 1.14 -16.50 -10.18
N PHE A 110 2.08 -15.78 -10.80
CA PHE A 110 3.33 -15.37 -10.15
C PHE A 110 3.07 -14.45 -8.94
N THR A 111 2.21 -13.46 -9.11
CA THR A 111 1.82 -12.51 -8.06
C THR A 111 1.20 -13.24 -6.87
N MET A 112 0.25 -14.15 -7.13
CA MET A 112 -0.42 -14.92 -6.09
C MET A 112 0.56 -15.84 -5.34
N ARG A 113 1.49 -16.50 -6.03
CA ARG A 113 2.54 -17.29 -5.39
C ARG A 113 3.40 -16.45 -4.46
N LYS A 114 3.87 -15.29 -4.95
CA LYS A 114 4.71 -14.37 -4.17
C LYS A 114 4.01 -13.78 -2.97
N LEU A 115 2.72 -13.46 -3.09
CA LEU A 115 1.92 -13.02 -1.94
C LEU A 115 1.77 -14.13 -0.90
N GLY A 116 1.63 -15.39 -1.34
CA GLY A 116 1.67 -16.55 -0.44
C GLY A 116 2.95 -16.62 0.38
N GLU A 117 4.12 -16.47 -0.26
CA GLU A 117 5.43 -16.42 0.41
C GLU A 117 5.50 -15.24 1.41
N VAL A 118 5.03 -14.05 1.01
CA VAL A 118 5.03 -12.86 1.87
C VAL A 118 4.07 -13.01 3.07
N ALA A 119 3.02 -13.80 2.93
CA ALA A 119 2.02 -14.05 3.96
C ALA A 119 2.40 -15.16 4.95
N GLU A 120 3.46 -15.94 4.70
CA GLU A 120 3.94 -17.01 5.60
C GLU A 120 3.97 -16.60 7.08
N PRO A 121 4.47 -15.42 7.48
CA PRO A 121 4.50 -15.02 8.89
C PRO A 121 3.12 -14.89 9.54
N LEU A 122 2.09 -14.52 8.76
CA LEU A 122 0.70 -14.44 9.22
C LEU A 122 0.13 -15.85 9.44
N VAL A 123 0.41 -16.77 8.50
CA VAL A 123 0.00 -18.18 8.58
C VAL A 123 0.64 -18.87 9.77
N GLU A 124 1.95 -18.71 9.97
CA GLU A 124 2.70 -19.28 11.10
C GLU A 124 2.16 -18.78 12.45
N ALA A 125 1.82 -17.49 12.53
CA ALA A 125 1.22 -16.88 13.71
C ALA A 125 -0.28 -17.14 13.86
N ARG A 126 -0.91 -17.83 12.89
CA ARG A 126 -2.36 -18.12 12.85
C ARG A 126 -3.25 -16.90 12.91
N ILE A 127 -2.81 -15.84 12.26
CA ILE A 127 -3.59 -14.63 12.08
C ILE A 127 -4.45 -14.85 10.83
N SER A 128 -5.76 -14.67 10.94
CA SER A 128 -6.64 -14.66 9.77
C SER A 128 -6.38 -13.41 8.95
N PHE A 129 -6.25 -13.57 7.63
CA PHE A 129 -6.03 -12.44 6.73
C PHE A 129 -6.74 -12.65 5.39
N LYS A 130 -6.99 -11.55 4.68
CA LYS A 130 -7.49 -11.54 3.31
C LYS A 130 -6.43 -10.95 2.39
N MET A 131 -6.27 -11.52 1.20
CA MET A 131 -5.43 -10.93 0.15
C MET A 131 -6.30 -10.07 -0.75
N HIS A 132 -5.96 -8.80 -0.89
CA HIS A 132 -6.65 -7.85 -1.77
C HIS A 132 -5.68 -7.36 -2.85
N VAL A 133 -5.85 -7.85 -4.07
CA VAL A 133 -5.02 -7.50 -5.23
C VAL A 133 -5.83 -6.65 -6.19
N VAL A 134 -5.32 -5.47 -6.54
CA VAL A 134 -5.94 -4.57 -7.52
C VAL A 134 -4.97 -4.26 -8.63
N LYS A 135 -5.47 -4.15 -9.86
CA LYS A 135 -4.68 -3.77 -11.04
C LYS A 135 -4.84 -2.27 -11.27
N ASP A 136 -3.73 -1.52 -11.32
CA ASP A 136 -3.78 -0.08 -11.62
C ASP A 136 -2.44 0.42 -12.17
N HIS A 137 -2.48 1.55 -12.85
CA HIS A 137 -1.33 2.25 -13.41
C HIS A 137 -0.69 3.22 -12.40
N ASP A 138 -1.50 3.84 -11.51
CA ASP A 138 -1.00 4.69 -10.43
C ASP A 138 -1.08 3.93 -9.09
N MET A 139 0.04 3.32 -8.71
CA MET A 139 0.13 2.52 -7.48
C MET A 139 -0.14 3.32 -6.20
N LYS A 140 0.35 4.57 -6.13
CA LYS A 140 0.30 5.37 -4.89
C LYS A 140 -1.11 5.94 -4.68
N GLU A 141 -1.76 6.38 -5.74
CA GLU A 141 -3.14 6.86 -5.70
C GLU A 141 -4.09 5.70 -5.46
N ARG A 142 -3.92 4.59 -6.20
CA ARG A 142 -4.76 3.41 -6.02
C ARG A 142 -4.67 2.84 -4.61
N LEU A 143 -3.47 2.81 -4.02
CA LEU A 143 -3.30 2.33 -2.66
C LEU A 143 -4.12 3.18 -1.68
N CYS A 144 -4.07 4.51 -1.77
CA CYS A 144 -4.85 5.39 -0.89
C CYS A 144 -6.37 5.21 -1.09
N LEU A 145 -6.82 5.04 -2.34
CA LEU A 145 -8.23 4.78 -2.64
C LEU A 145 -8.72 3.46 -2.05
N GLU A 146 -7.94 2.38 -2.16
CA GLU A 146 -8.30 1.10 -1.55
C GLU A 146 -8.31 1.15 -0.02
N VAL A 147 -7.41 1.92 0.58
CA VAL A 147 -7.37 2.13 2.03
C VAL A 147 -8.67 2.76 2.52
N GLU A 148 -9.18 3.76 1.82
CA GLU A 148 -10.48 4.38 2.10
C GLU A 148 -11.64 3.41 1.81
N ARG A 149 -11.65 2.77 0.63
CA ARG A 149 -12.71 1.86 0.19
C ARG A 149 -12.90 0.67 1.13
N LEU A 150 -11.82 0.12 1.66
CA LEU A 150 -11.84 -1.03 2.57
C LEU A 150 -12.12 -0.63 4.04
N GLY A 151 -12.13 0.69 4.33
CA GLY A 151 -12.33 1.22 5.67
C GLY A 151 -11.18 0.85 6.62
N LEU A 152 -9.94 0.92 6.15
CA LEU A 152 -8.78 0.53 6.96
C LEU A 152 -8.54 1.58 8.06
N SER A 153 -8.34 1.09 9.28
CA SER A 153 -8.06 1.93 10.44
C SER A 153 -6.58 2.31 10.57
N VAL A 154 -5.71 1.55 9.89
CA VAL A 154 -4.26 1.77 9.82
C VAL A 154 -3.70 1.05 8.60
N VAL A 155 -2.63 1.58 8.03
CA VAL A 155 -1.83 0.93 6.97
C VAL A 155 -0.40 0.78 7.43
N ILE A 156 0.13 -0.44 7.36
CA ILE A 156 1.52 -0.77 7.62
C ILE A 156 2.20 -1.03 6.29
N MET A 157 3.38 -0.46 6.07
CA MET A 157 4.10 -0.63 4.81
C MET A 157 5.61 -0.52 4.97
N GLY A 158 6.35 -1.06 4.01
CA GLY A 158 7.79 -0.83 3.92
C GLY A 158 8.12 0.63 3.64
N SER A 159 9.30 1.07 4.09
CA SER A 159 9.79 2.43 3.80
C SER A 159 10.20 2.67 2.35
N ARG A 160 10.45 1.58 1.60
CA ARG A 160 10.86 1.58 0.20
C ARG A 160 10.32 0.30 -0.45
N GLY A 161 10.29 0.32 -1.78
CA GLY A 161 9.86 -0.82 -2.59
C GLY A 161 10.96 -1.36 -3.50
N LEU A 162 10.58 -1.97 -4.63
CA LEU A 162 11.46 -2.58 -5.66
C LEU A 162 12.52 -1.64 -6.33
N GLY A 163 12.68 -0.40 -5.86
CA GLY A 163 13.61 0.59 -6.42
C GLY A 163 15.02 0.57 -5.82
N LYS A 164 15.99 1.21 -6.50
CA LYS A 164 17.39 1.30 -6.03
C LYS A 164 17.48 1.93 -4.63
N ARG A 165 18.29 1.34 -3.75
CA ARG A 165 18.61 1.86 -2.40
C ARG A 165 19.21 3.27 -2.49
N THR A 166 18.37 4.29 -2.41
CA THR A 166 18.80 5.69 -2.44
C THR A 166 18.87 6.24 -1.02
N GLY A 167 20.08 6.42 -0.49
CA GLY A 167 20.37 7.18 0.73
C GLY A 167 19.77 6.64 2.05
N LYS A 168 20.53 6.77 3.14
CA LYS A 168 20.00 6.55 4.49
C LYS A 168 18.89 7.57 4.76
N GLY A 169 17.72 7.11 5.18
CA GLY A 169 16.63 7.95 5.71
C GLY A 169 15.54 8.44 4.75
N ARG A 170 15.64 8.20 3.42
CA ARG A 170 14.61 8.65 2.46
C ARG A 170 13.51 7.60 2.24
N LEU A 171 12.26 8.04 2.21
CA LEU A 171 11.09 7.22 1.86
C LEU A 171 11.04 6.95 0.34
N GLY A 172 10.44 5.83 -0.04
CA GLY A 172 10.04 5.55 -1.42
C GLY A 172 8.83 6.38 -1.84
N SER A 173 8.58 6.50 -3.15
CA SER A 173 7.50 7.34 -3.70
C SER A 173 6.11 6.95 -3.18
N VAL A 174 5.81 5.65 -3.07
CA VAL A 174 4.52 5.17 -2.58
C VAL A 174 4.37 5.44 -1.09
N SER A 175 5.37 5.09 -0.27
CA SER A 175 5.33 5.32 1.17
C SER A 175 5.26 6.81 1.54
N ASP A 176 6.01 7.65 0.82
CA ASP A 176 5.97 9.11 0.97
C ASP A 176 4.58 9.66 0.64
N TYR A 177 3.99 9.23 -0.47
CA TYR A 177 2.65 9.64 -0.86
C TYR A 177 1.60 9.22 0.18
N CYS A 178 1.60 7.96 0.63
CA CYS A 178 0.64 7.46 1.60
C CYS A 178 0.70 8.20 2.94
N VAL A 179 1.88 8.53 3.45
CA VAL A 179 2.03 9.31 4.69
C VAL A 179 1.35 10.67 4.61
N HIS A 180 1.25 11.25 3.40
CA HIS A 180 0.63 12.55 3.17
C HIS A 180 -0.85 12.49 2.77
N HIS A 181 -1.33 11.38 2.20
CA HIS A 181 -2.64 11.33 1.52
C HIS A 181 -3.57 10.22 2.03
N CYS A 182 -3.09 9.23 2.80
CA CYS A 182 -3.97 8.23 3.38
C CYS A 182 -4.94 8.87 4.39
N VAL A 183 -6.18 8.40 4.37
CA VAL A 183 -7.24 8.82 5.30
C VAL A 183 -7.03 8.30 6.73
N CYS A 184 -6.13 7.33 6.91
CA CYS A 184 -5.83 6.71 8.20
C CYS A 184 -4.33 6.82 8.55
N PRO A 185 -3.94 6.58 9.82
CA PRO A 185 -2.54 6.47 10.22
C PRO A 185 -1.73 5.50 9.35
N VAL A 186 -0.51 5.89 9.01
CA VAL A 186 0.45 5.08 8.23
C VAL A 186 1.65 4.74 9.10
N VAL A 187 1.94 3.45 9.23
CA VAL A 187 3.12 2.91 9.91
C VAL A 187 4.15 2.52 8.87
N VAL A 188 5.28 3.23 8.87
CA VAL A 188 6.37 2.97 7.94
C VAL A 188 7.46 2.14 8.62
N VAL A 189 7.62 0.91 8.16
CA VAL A 189 8.62 -0.04 8.69
C VAL A 189 9.94 0.10 7.92
N ARG A 190 11.03 0.24 8.65
CA ARG A 190 12.39 0.36 8.10
C ARG A 190 13.19 -0.88 8.45
N VAL A 191 13.82 -1.50 7.44
CA VAL A 191 14.86 -2.50 7.67
C VAL A 191 16.10 -1.79 8.20
N GLN A 192 16.64 -2.26 9.32
CA GLN A 192 17.91 -1.74 9.84
C GLN A 192 19.05 -2.35 9.01
N ASP A 193 19.69 -1.53 8.18
CA ASP A 193 20.94 -1.91 7.52
C ASP A 193 22.02 -2.01 8.61
N GLY A 194 22.36 -3.23 9.00
CA GLY A 194 23.20 -3.52 10.16
C GLY A 194 24.57 -2.84 10.10
N GLU A 195 24.73 -1.80 10.90
CA GLU A 195 25.96 -1.50 11.64
C GLU A 195 25.53 -0.94 13.00
N GLY A 196 25.27 -1.86 13.94
CA GLY A 196 24.76 -1.55 15.27
C GLY A 196 23.85 -2.63 15.83
N ALA A 197 24.42 -3.80 16.15
CA ALA A 197 23.78 -4.72 17.09
C ALA A 197 23.65 -4.00 18.44
N GLY A 198 22.49 -3.42 18.70
CA GLY A 198 22.15 -2.70 19.91
C GLY A 198 20.69 -2.95 20.27
N ALA A 199 20.48 -3.97 21.10
CA ALA A 199 19.36 -4.18 22.03
C ALA A 199 17.94 -3.78 21.56
N GLY A 200 17.13 -4.79 21.23
CA GLY A 200 15.68 -4.60 21.14
C GLY A 200 14.89 -5.69 20.44
N ALA A 201 15.21 -6.97 20.65
CA ALA A 201 14.26 -8.05 20.35
C ALA A 201 13.77 -8.60 21.69
N PRO A 202 12.47 -8.51 22.03
CA PRO A 202 11.92 -9.33 23.09
C PRO A 202 11.64 -10.73 22.53
N GLU A 203 12.40 -11.68 23.04
CA GLU A 203 12.15 -13.12 23.07
C GLU A 203 10.91 -13.41 23.95
N VAL A 204 9.88 -14.13 23.45
CA VAL A 204 9.17 -15.20 24.21
C VAL A 204 8.44 -16.16 23.24
N ALA A 205 8.53 -17.45 23.55
CA ALA A 205 7.92 -18.61 22.91
C ALA A 205 6.46 -18.90 23.32
N VAL A 206 5.74 -19.69 22.51
CA VAL A 206 5.11 -21.01 22.83
C VAL A 206 3.86 -21.31 21.96
N VAL A 207 4.05 -22.19 20.96
CA VAL A 207 3.37 -23.48 20.64
C VAL A 207 1.90 -23.71 21.13
N ARG A 208 0.90 -23.93 20.24
CA ARG A 208 0.44 -25.24 19.65
C ARG A 208 -0.96 -25.22 18.99
N GLU A 209 -1.08 -26.13 18.01
CA GLU A 209 -2.19 -26.72 17.21
C GLU A 209 -3.34 -25.93 16.56
N ALA A 210 -3.40 -26.10 15.23
CA ALA A 210 -4.16 -25.36 14.24
C ALA A 210 -5.39 -26.16 13.79
N GLU A 211 -6.47 -25.45 13.48
CA GLU A 211 -7.49 -25.95 12.58
C GLU A 211 -7.56 -25.02 11.37
N VAL A 212 -7.39 -25.60 10.19
CA VAL A 212 -7.31 -24.92 8.90
C VAL A 212 -8.70 -24.90 8.29
N ALA A 213 -9.28 -23.72 8.10
CA ALA A 213 -10.49 -23.52 7.29
C ALA A 213 -10.12 -22.71 6.06
N VAL A 214 -10.07 -23.37 4.90
CA VAL A 214 -9.96 -22.73 3.59
C VAL A 214 -11.39 -22.48 3.09
N ALA A 215 -11.82 -21.23 3.10
CA ALA A 215 -13.01 -20.80 2.38
C ALA A 215 -12.56 -20.17 1.07
N GLY A 216 -12.71 -20.91 -0.03
CA GLY A 216 -12.59 -20.38 -1.39
C GLY A 216 -13.75 -19.42 -1.66
N ALA A 217 -13.44 -18.26 -2.23
CA ALA A 217 -14.41 -17.31 -2.73
C ALA A 217 -14.14 -17.13 -4.22
N GLU A 218 -15.01 -17.72 -5.04
CA GLU A 218 -15.17 -17.40 -6.45
C GLU A 218 -16.57 -16.78 -6.64
N GLU A 219 -16.61 -15.78 -7.53
CA GLU A 219 -17.76 -15.31 -8.33
C GLU A 219 -18.91 -14.55 -7.65
N GLU A 220 -18.93 -13.23 -7.88
CA GLU A 220 -20.17 -12.45 -8.10
C GLU A 220 -19.91 -11.37 -9.16
N GLU A 221 -20.10 -11.71 -10.44
CA GLU A 221 -20.37 -10.72 -11.49
C GLU A 221 -21.24 -11.33 -12.61
N GLU A 222 -22.47 -11.74 -12.28
CA GLU A 222 -23.51 -12.01 -13.30
C GLU A 222 -24.93 -11.69 -12.78
N GLU A 223 -25.22 -10.44 -12.41
CA GLU A 223 -26.61 -10.02 -12.15
C GLU A 223 -26.95 -8.59 -12.61
N ASP A 224 -26.54 -8.17 -13.82
CA ASP A 224 -27.11 -6.94 -14.40
C ASP A 224 -27.55 -7.04 -15.87
N ARG A 225 -27.45 -8.23 -16.49
CA ARG A 225 -27.89 -8.41 -17.90
C ARG A 225 -29.37 -8.78 -18.06
N ARG A 226 -30.12 -9.06 -16.99
CA ARG A 226 -31.49 -9.60 -17.10
C ARG A 226 -32.63 -8.59 -16.90
N LYS A 227 -32.35 -7.31 -16.63
CA LYS A 227 -33.41 -6.28 -16.46
C LYS A 227 -33.70 -5.41 -17.68
N GLY A 228 -32.96 -5.55 -18.79
CA GLY A 228 -33.17 -4.77 -20.02
C GLY A 228 -34.17 -5.33 -21.04
N GLU A 229 -34.58 -6.61 -20.95
CA GLU A 229 -35.32 -7.30 -22.02
C GLU A 229 -36.80 -7.57 -21.68
N LYS A 230 -37.40 -6.69 -20.86
CA LYS A 230 -38.85 -6.60 -20.65
C LYS A 230 -39.33 -5.17 -20.75
N MET A 231 -38.97 -4.49 -21.84
CA MET A 231 -39.73 -3.34 -22.30
C MET A 231 -39.53 -3.19 -23.80
N LEU A 232 -40.26 -3.99 -24.57
CA LEU A 232 -40.76 -3.75 -25.93
C LEU A 232 -41.74 -4.87 -26.31
#